data_AF-M7NXU3-F1
#
_entry.id   AF-M7NXU3-F1
#
_cell.length_a   1.000
_cell.length_b   1.000
_cell.length_c   1.000
_cell.angle_alpha   90.00
_cell.angle_beta   90.00
_cell.angle_gamma   90.00
#
_symmetry.space_group_name_H-M   'P 1'
#
loop_
_entity.id
_entity.type
_entity.pdbx_description
1 polymer ?
#
loop_
_entity_poly.entity_id
_entity_poly.type
_entity_poly.pdbx_seq_one_letter_code
_entity_poly.pdbx_strand_id
1 'polypeptide(L)'
;MAGSENTGLKGIIKRLLAVILISMVLGSTWFYVYLIVGLSSTYLAMPAPLWEALKSLTPFLIVTAGILYIASWRGAAWLLYGLSLLLIVIALVYDRHRTQVEQQKHIENNQRAAELATADAEQVLLCSNGEKLLVVSSLGTTEQIPVLDILLVRQDGQLQQRPLATTGLRDVPRIQPDMDKYLDGTVECRNEAFSSAAGLVDYLQQFIADNQPHL
;
A
#
# COMPACT_ATOMS: atom_id res chain seq x y z
N MET A 1 55.95 39.50 18.53
CA MET A 1 55.44 38.17 18.93
C MET A 1 53.98 38.34 19.36
N ALA A 2 53.02 38.19 18.44
CA ALA A 2 51.59 38.09 18.72
C ALA A 2 50.91 37.67 17.40
N GLY A 3 50.64 36.38 17.23
CA GLY A 3 50.08 35.90 15.96
C GLY A 3 49.89 34.39 15.80
N SER A 4 50.04 33.60 16.87
CA SER A 4 49.97 32.13 16.80
C SER A 4 48.75 31.51 17.50
N GLU A 5 47.96 32.26 18.27
CA GLU A 5 46.78 31.69 18.98
C GLU A 5 45.51 31.60 18.11
N ASN A 6 45.40 32.43 17.08
CA ASN A 6 44.16 32.54 16.29
C ASN A 6 43.97 31.40 15.25
N THR A 7 45.03 30.67 14.89
CA THR A 7 44.98 29.55 13.95
C THR A 7 44.50 28.26 14.60
N GLY A 8 44.84 28.03 15.88
CA GLY A 8 44.37 26.87 16.65
C GLY A 8 42.86 26.92 16.90
N LEU A 9 42.35 28.07 17.37
CA LEU A 9 40.93 28.25 17.66
C LEU A 9 40.06 28.17 16.40
N LYS A 10 40.47 28.80 15.29
CA LYS A 10 39.77 28.71 13.99
C LYS A 10 39.74 27.28 13.45
N GLY A 11 40.79 26.49 13.69
CA GLY A 11 40.85 25.08 13.32
C GLY A 11 39.86 24.21 14.10
N ILE A 12 39.74 24.43 15.42
CA ILE A 12 38.82 23.70 16.29
C ILE A 12 37.36 24.05 15.96
N ILE A 13 37.05 25.34 15.77
CA ILE A 13 35.71 25.81 15.40
C ILE A 13 35.25 25.17 14.08
N LYS A 14 36.10 25.13 13.04
CA LYS A 14 35.78 24.48 11.76
C LYS A 14 35.50 22.98 11.91
N ARG A 15 36.25 22.29 12.78
CA ARG A 15 36.03 20.85 13.05
C ARG A 15 34.70 20.62 13.77
N LEU A 16 34.40 21.42 14.78
CA LEU A 16 33.11 21.39 15.49
C LEU A 16 31.93 21.63 14.55
N LEU A 17 32.04 22.66 13.69
CA LEU A 17 31.01 22.96 12.70
C LEU A 17 30.75 21.78 11.74
N ALA A 18 31.81 21.14 11.25
CA ALA A 18 31.70 19.98 10.38
C ALA A 18 31.03 18.78 11.07
N VAL A 19 31.39 18.49 12.31
CA VAL A 19 30.76 17.43 13.11
C VAL A 19 29.29 17.71 13.34
N ILE A 20 28.94 18.95 13.71
CA ILE A 20 27.55 19.34 13.95
C ILE A 20 26.74 19.17 12.67
N LEU A 21 27.22 19.64 11.53
CA LEU A 21 26.50 19.52 10.26
C LEU A 21 26.31 18.05 9.86
N ILE A 22 27.35 17.22 9.93
CA ILE A 22 27.28 15.81 9.56
C ILE A 22 26.36 15.04 10.52
N SER A 23 26.54 15.21 11.83
CA SER A 23 25.71 14.56 12.84
C SER A 23 24.25 15.02 12.79
N MET A 24 24.00 16.29 12.44
CA MET A 24 22.65 16.81 12.26
C MET A 24 21.97 16.16 11.05
N VAL A 25 22.64 16.09 9.90
CA VAL A 25 22.09 15.43 8.71
C VAL A 25 21.83 13.95 8.99
N LEU A 26 22.82 13.20 9.48
CA LEU A 26 22.64 11.77 9.78
C LEU A 26 21.60 11.53 10.87
N GLY A 27 21.58 12.36 11.92
CA GLY A 27 20.62 12.25 13.01
C GLY A 27 19.19 12.53 12.55
N SER A 28 18.97 13.57 11.74
CA SER A 28 17.66 13.87 11.17
C SER A 28 17.20 12.79 10.19
N THR A 29 18.09 12.28 9.33
CA THR A 29 17.75 11.17 8.42
C THR A 29 17.43 9.90 9.21
N TRP A 30 18.21 9.57 10.23
CA TRP A 30 17.92 8.44 11.12
C TRP A 30 16.57 8.59 11.80
N PHE A 31 16.27 9.77 12.37
CA PHE A 31 15.01 10.02 13.05
C PHE A 31 13.81 9.89 12.10
N TYR A 32 13.95 10.37 10.86
CA TYR A 32 12.94 10.21 9.83
C TYR A 32 12.69 8.73 9.47
N VAL A 33 13.76 7.96 9.24
CA VAL A 33 13.65 6.51 8.97
C VAL A 33 13.06 5.78 10.17
N TYR A 34 13.49 6.11 11.38
CA TYR A 34 12.95 5.53 12.61
C TYR A 34 11.46 5.82 12.78
N LEU A 35 11.00 7.05 12.48
CA LEU A 35 9.58 7.38 12.52
C LEU A 35 8.80 6.62 11.45
N ILE A 36 9.28 6.56 10.20
CA ILE A 36 8.59 5.81 9.15
C ILE A 36 8.48 4.35 9.54
N VAL A 37 9.58 3.70 9.89
CA VAL A 37 9.61 2.26 10.18
C VAL A 37 8.92 1.94 11.51
N GLY A 38 9.03 2.82 12.50
CA GLY A 38 8.50 2.63 13.85
C GLY A 38 7.02 2.98 14.03
N LEU A 39 6.47 3.92 13.25
CA LEU A 39 5.03 4.26 13.28
C LEU A 39 4.20 3.43 12.31
N SER A 40 4.82 2.90 11.26
CA SER A 40 4.13 1.99 10.35
C SER A 40 4.11 0.56 10.92
N SER A 41 3.20 -0.28 10.43
CA SER A 41 3.16 -1.72 10.73
C SER A 41 4.42 -2.49 10.26
N THR A 42 5.41 -1.78 9.73
CA THR A 42 6.70 -2.25 9.22
C THR A 42 7.63 -2.79 10.29
N TYR A 43 7.44 -2.40 11.56
CA TYR A 43 8.19 -2.98 12.67
C TYR A 43 8.01 -4.50 12.79
N LEU A 44 6.87 -5.05 12.34
CA LEU A 44 6.58 -6.50 12.37
C LEU A 44 7.30 -7.27 11.24
N ALA A 45 7.64 -6.58 10.15
CA ALA A 45 8.22 -7.20 8.97
C ALA A 45 9.75 -7.15 8.98
N MET A 46 10.35 -6.11 9.55
CA MET A 46 11.80 -5.97 9.60
C MET A 46 12.42 -7.04 10.51
N PRO A 47 13.53 -7.70 10.12
CA PRO A 47 14.22 -8.64 10.98
C PRO A 47 14.63 -7.97 12.30
N ALA A 48 14.24 -8.57 13.43
CA ALA A 48 14.59 -8.08 14.78
C ALA A 48 16.04 -7.60 14.95
N PRO A 49 17.09 -8.31 14.47
CA PRO A 49 18.47 -7.83 14.61
C PRO A 49 18.74 -6.54 13.84
N LEU A 50 18.07 -6.33 12.71
CA LEU A 50 18.25 -5.16 11.86
C LEU A 50 17.52 -3.94 12.45
N TRP A 51 16.35 -4.17 13.05
CA TRP A 51 15.63 -3.16 13.81
C TRP A 51 16.39 -2.71 15.06
N GLU A 52 16.95 -3.65 15.84
CA GLU A 52 17.74 -3.32 17.02
C GLU A 52 19.02 -2.55 16.65
N ALA A 53 19.68 -2.92 15.56
CA ALA A 53 20.82 -2.17 15.02
C ALA A 53 20.40 -0.76 14.55
N LEU A 54 19.26 -0.62 13.88
CA LEU A 54 18.78 0.70 13.47
C LEU A 54 18.44 1.57 14.70
N LYS A 55 17.72 1.02 15.67
CA LYS A 55 17.21 1.75 16.84
C LYS A 55 18.31 2.16 17.82
N SER A 56 19.22 1.25 18.15
CA SER A 56 20.20 1.45 19.23
C SER A 56 21.61 1.70 18.72
N LEU A 57 22.06 0.94 17.71
CA LEU A 57 23.43 1.01 17.21
C LEU A 57 23.67 2.26 16.36
N THR A 58 22.73 2.65 15.50
CA THR A 58 22.87 3.83 14.62
C THR A 58 23.09 5.16 15.37
N PRO A 59 22.29 5.52 16.39
CA PRO A 59 22.53 6.75 17.16
C PRO A 59 23.83 6.67 17.97
N PHE A 60 24.17 5.49 18.50
CA PHE A 60 25.44 5.27 19.20
C PHE A 60 26.64 5.55 18.26
N LEU A 61 26.63 4.98 17.05
CA LEU A 61 27.67 5.18 16.05
C LEU A 61 27.83 6.67 15.67
N ILE A 62 26.72 7.41 15.50
CA ILE A 62 26.75 8.85 15.18
C ILE A 62 27.41 9.66 16.31
N VAL A 63 27.07 9.37 17.56
CA VAL A 63 27.64 10.05 18.74
C VAL A 63 29.12 9.71 18.90
N THR A 64 29.49 8.43 18.85
CA THR A 64 30.88 7.99 18.96
C THR A 64 31.74 8.54 17.83
N ALA A 65 31.21 8.60 16.60
CA ALA A 65 31.91 9.21 15.46
C ALA A 65 32.22 10.69 15.69
N GLY A 66 31.25 11.45 16.25
CA GLY A 66 31.45 12.86 16.59
C GLY A 66 32.57 13.05 17.62
N ILE A 67 32.60 12.22 18.67
CA ILE A 67 33.64 12.26 19.71
C ILE A 67 35.02 11.95 19.12
N LEU A 68 35.15 10.89 18.31
CA LEU A 68 36.43 10.51 17.69
C LEU A 68 36.92 11.56 16.69
N TYR A 69 36.02 12.20 15.95
CA TYR A 69 36.38 13.26 15.03
C TYR A 69 36.96 14.49 15.75
N ILE A 70 36.36 14.85 16.90
CA ILE A 70 36.88 15.92 17.78
C ILE A 70 38.24 15.52 18.36
N ALA A 71 38.41 14.26 18.76
CA ALA A 71 39.68 13.69 19.23
C ALA A 71 40.75 13.54 18.14
N SER A 72 40.50 14.02 16.91
CA SER A 72 41.40 13.95 15.75
C SER A 72 41.64 12.54 15.18
N TRP A 73 40.85 11.55 15.58
CA TRP A 73 40.87 10.19 15.04
C TRP A 73 39.98 10.06 13.80
N ARG A 74 40.35 10.82 12.77
CA ARG A 74 39.52 11.01 11.57
C ARG A 74 39.19 9.72 10.84
N GLY A 75 40.15 8.80 10.69
CA GLY A 75 39.93 7.52 10.01
C GLY A 75 38.85 6.67 10.68
N ALA A 76 38.92 6.55 12.00
CA ALA A 76 37.92 5.81 12.78
C ALA A 76 36.55 6.51 12.76
N ALA A 77 36.50 7.85 12.85
CA ALA A 77 35.26 8.60 12.77
C ALA A 77 34.55 8.44 11.41
N TRP A 78 35.30 8.48 10.30
CA TRP A 78 34.74 8.27 8.97
C TRP A 78 34.19 6.86 8.78
N LEU A 79 34.86 5.83 9.32
CA LEU A 79 34.35 4.46 9.32
C LEU A 79 33.01 4.35 10.06
N LEU A 80 32.90 4.96 11.24
CA LEU A 80 31.66 4.94 12.03
C LEU A 80 30.52 5.70 11.33
N TYR A 81 30.78 6.90 10.78
CA TYR A 81 29.78 7.61 9.99
C TYR A 81 29.36 6.84 8.73
N GLY A 82 30.31 6.19 8.06
CA GLY A 82 30.03 5.32 6.91
C GLY A 82 29.17 4.11 7.30
N LEU A 83 29.44 3.49 8.45
CA LEU A 83 28.65 2.38 8.97
C LEU A 83 27.23 2.82 9.33
N SER A 84 27.07 3.97 9.99
CA SER A 84 25.75 4.57 10.26
C SER A 84 24.96 4.83 8.97
N LEU A 85 25.62 5.41 7.97
CA LEU A 85 24.99 5.69 6.67
C LEU A 85 24.57 4.38 5.98
N LEU A 86 25.42 3.35 6.02
CA LEU A 86 25.11 2.05 5.46
C LEU A 86 23.85 1.44 6.10
N LEU A 87 23.71 1.49 7.42
CA LEU A 87 22.52 1.00 8.13
C LEU A 87 21.26 1.75 7.70
N ILE A 88 21.34 3.08 7.58
CA ILE A 88 20.22 3.92 7.10
C ILE A 88 19.84 3.52 5.67
N VAL A 89 20.81 3.33 4.78
CA VAL A 89 20.55 2.93 3.38
C VAL A 89 19.93 1.54 3.30
N ILE A 90 20.42 0.57 4.07
CA ILE A 90 19.86 -0.78 4.12
C ILE A 90 18.39 -0.74 4.57
N ALA A 91 18.07 0.05 5.60
CA ALA A 91 16.70 0.22 6.08
C ALA A 91 15.78 0.81 4.99
N LEU A 92 16.25 1.82 4.26
CA LEU A 92 15.50 2.44 3.15
C LEU A 92 15.28 1.47 1.98
N VAL A 93 16.30 0.69 1.60
CA VAL A 93 16.18 -0.31 0.54
C VAL A 93 15.22 -1.43 0.93
N TYR A 94 15.26 -1.87 2.19
CA TYR A 94 14.35 -2.89 2.71
C TYR A 94 12.89 -2.42 2.65
N ASP A 95 12.61 -1.21 3.11
CA ASP A 95 11.27 -0.62 3.06
C ASP A 95 10.74 -0.52 1.62
N ARG A 96 11.60 -0.08 0.69
CA ARG A 96 11.27 -0.02 -0.75
C ARG A 96 11.01 -1.40 -1.35
N HIS A 97 11.81 -2.41 -1.02
CA HIS A 97 11.61 -3.76 -1.54
C HIS A 97 10.33 -4.39 -0.97
N ARG A 98 10.06 -4.21 0.32
CA ARG A 98 8.85 -4.72 0.97
C ARG A 98 7.60 -4.13 0.34
N THR A 99 7.53 -2.81 0.18
CA THR A 99 6.36 -2.13 -0.41
C THR A 99 6.07 -2.63 -1.82
N GLN A 100 7.10 -2.88 -2.63
CA GLN A 100 6.94 -3.48 -3.95
C GLN A 100 6.40 -4.92 -3.88
N VAL A 101 6.92 -5.74 -2.97
CA VAL A 101 6.46 -7.13 -2.80
C VAL A 101 5.04 -7.19 -2.26
N GLU A 102 4.67 -6.33 -1.32
CA GLU A 102 3.29 -6.26 -0.80
C GLU A 102 2.33 -5.81 -1.89
N GLN A 103 2.69 -4.79 -2.69
CA GLN A 103 1.90 -4.39 -3.84
C GLN A 103 1.72 -5.54 -4.84
N GLN A 104 2.79 -6.27 -5.18
CA GLN A 104 2.68 -7.43 -6.07
C GLN A 104 1.77 -8.52 -5.50
N LYS A 105 1.90 -8.85 -4.22
CA LYS A 105 1.03 -9.83 -3.57
C LYS A 105 -0.44 -9.39 -3.56
N HIS A 106 -0.71 -8.10 -3.35
CA HIS A 106 -2.07 -7.56 -3.45
C HIS A 106 -2.63 -7.69 -4.87
N ILE A 107 -1.82 -7.43 -5.89
CA ILE A 107 -2.21 -7.61 -7.30
C ILE A 107 -2.50 -9.09 -7.59
N GLU A 108 -1.58 -10.00 -7.24
CA GLU A 108 -1.75 -11.44 -7.46
C GLU A 108 -2.96 -12.00 -6.73
N ASN A 109 -3.19 -11.61 -5.48
CA ASN A 109 -4.36 -12.03 -4.71
C ASN A 109 -5.66 -11.47 -5.30
N ASN A 110 -5.67 -10.22 -5.77
CA ASN A 110 -6.84 -9.64 -6.42
C ASN A 110 -7.13 -10.32 -7.77
N GLN A 111 -6.10 -10.72 -8.52
CA GLN A 111 -6.26 -11.48 -9.76
C GLN A 111 -6.80 -12.88 -9.49
N ARG A 112 -6.28 -13.60 -8.49
CA ARG A 112 -6.87 -14.87 -8.05
C ARG A 112 -8.31 -14.72 -7.59
N ALA A 113 -8.62 -13.64 -6.87
CA ALA A 113 -10.00 -13.36 -6.46
C ALA A 113 -10.90 -13.08 -7.68
N ALA A 114 -10.40 -12.37 -8.69
CA ALA A 114 -11.11 -12.14 -9.95
C ALA A 114 -11.35 -13.46 -10.71
N GLU A 115 -10.36 -14.35 -10.77
CA GLU A 115 -10.49 -15.67 -11.40
C GLU A 115 -11.52 -16.54 -10.68
N LEU A 116 -11.45 -16.60 -9.34
CA LEU A 116 -12.42 -17.34 -8.51
C LEU A 116 -13.84 -16.78 -8.67
N ALA A 117 -14.00 -15.45 -8.59
CA ALA A 117 -15.29 -14.79 -8.79
C ALA A 117 -15.83 -15.01 -10.20
N THR A 118 -14.97 -15.08 -11.22
CA THR A 118 -15.38 -15.37 -12.60
C THR A 118 -15.84 -16.82 -12.75
N ALA A 119 -15.20 -17.76 -12.05
CA ALA A 119 -15.58 -19.18 -12.07
C ALA A 119 -16.89 -19.46 -11.31
N ASP A 120 -17.17 -18.69 -10.27
CA ASP A 120 -18.39 -18.79 -9.44
C ASP A 120 -19.54 -17.91 -9.96
N ALA A 121 -19.28 -17.10 -10.99
CA ALA A 121 -20.30 -16.23 -11.57
C ALA A 121 -21.37 -17.06 -12.28
N GLU A 122 -22.64 -16.80 -11.94
CA GLU A 122 -23.78 -17.31 -12.68
C GLU A 122 -23.76 -16.80 -14.12
N GLN A 123 -23.32 -15.54 -14.30
CA GLN A 123 -23.22 -14.90 -15.60
C GLN A 123 -22.03 -13.96 -15.68
N VAL A 124 -21.39 -13.95 -16.86
CA VAL A 124 -20.27 -13.08 -17.18
C VAL A 124 -20.64 -12.25 -18.40
N LEU A 125 -20.71 -10.93 -18.27
CA LEU A 125 -20.92 -10.02 -19.39
C LEU A 125 -19.59 -9.38 -19.78
N LEU A 126 -19.25 -9.47 -21.07
CA LEU A 126 -18.06 -8.83 -21.64
C LEU A 126 -18.43 -7.46 -22.16
N CYS A 127 -17.74 -6.44 -21.68
CA CYS A 127 -17.97 -5.05 -22.05
C CYS A 127 -17.03 -4.60 -23.17
N SER A 128 -17.50 -3.67 -24.00
CA SER A 128 -16.79 -3.11 -25.17
C SER A 128 -15.47 -2.43 -24.82
N ASN A 129 -15.30 -1.98 -23.58
CA ASN A 129 -14.06 -1.40 -23.05
C ASN A 129 -13.08 -2.44 -22.48
N GLY A 130 -13.38 -3.74 -22.62
CA GLY A 130 -12.54 -4.83 -22.12
C GLY A 130 -12.73 -5.17 -20.63
N GLU A 131 -13.66 -4.51 -19.95
CA GLU A 131 -14.07 -4.88 -18.59
C GLU A 131 -15.07 -6.05 -18.62
N LYS A 132 -15.24 -6.72 -17.47
CA LYS A 132 -16.24 -7.79 -17.31
C LYS A 132 -17.14 -7.49 -16.12
N LEU A 133 -18.45 -7.64 -16.32
CA LEU A 133 -19.42 -7.64 -15.23
C LEU A 133 -19.72 -9.09 -14.86
N LEU A 134 -19.54 -9.42 -13.59
CA LEU A 134 -19.81 -10.74 -13.04
C LEU A 134 -21.06 -10.67 -12.18
N VAL A 135 -22.01 -11.56 -12.44
CA VAL A 135 -23.20 -11.72 -11.63
C VAL A 135 -22.97 -12.92 -10.74
N VAL A 136 -22.84 -12.67 -9.43
CA VAL A 136 -22.59 -13.71 -8.44
C VAL A 136 -23.76 -13.77 -7.49
N SER A 137 -24.33 -14.95 -7.30
CA SER A 137 -25.29 -15.18 -6.23
C SER A 137 -24.55 -15.63 -4.98
N SER A 138 -24.84 -15.00 -3.85
CA SER A 138 -24.31 -15.40 -2.55
C SER A 138 -25.44 -15.62 -1.57
N LEU A 139 -25.28 -16.57 -0.66
CA LEU A 139 -26.22 -16.78 0.42
C LEU A 139 -25.93 -15.77 1.53
N GLY A 140 -26.89 -14.91 1.82
CA GLY A 140 -26.82 -13.97 2.92
C GLY A 140 -26.58 -14.67 4.26
N THR A 141 -25.63 -14.17 5.06
CA THR A 141 -25.05 -14.84 6.24
C THR A 141 -25.99 -15.13 7.41
N THR A 142 -27.25 -14.69 7.36
CA THR A 142 -28.14 -14.73 8.54
C THR A 142 -29.52 -15.33 8.27
N GLU A 143 -30.05 -15.23 7.05
CA GLU A 143 -31.43 -15.65 6.73
C GLU A 143 -31.50 -16.59 5.50
N GLN A 144 -30.36 -17.02 4.93
CA GLN A 144 -30.29 -17.79 3.67
C GLN A 144 -31.04 -17.13 2.50
N ILE A 145 -31.26 -15.81 2.57
CA ILE A 145 -31.84 -15.05 1.47
C ILE A 145 -30.77 -14.95 0.38
N PRO A 146 -31.09 -15.31 -0.87
CA PRO A 146 -30.14 -15.17 -1.97
C PRO A 146 -29.92 -13.69 -2.29
N VAL A 147 -28.64 -13.27 -2.29
CA VAL A 147 -28.19 -11.93 -2.64
C VAL A 147 -27.49 -12.01 -3.98
N LEU A 148 -27.82 -11.13 -4.91
CA LEU A 148 -27.13 -10.99 -6.19
C LEU A 148 -26.21 -9.77 -6.14
N ASP A 149 -24.94 -10.03 -6.43
CA ASP A 149 -23.90 -9.02 -6.52
C ASP A 149 -23.40 -8.92 -7.97
N ILE A 150 -23.39 -7.70 -8.51
CA ILE A 150 -22.69 -7.37 -9.75
C ILE A 150 -21.29 -6.90 -9.39
N LEU A 151 -20.29 -7.72 -9.65
CA LEU A 151 -18.89 -7.38 -9.47
C LEU A 151 -18.29 -6.88 -10.79
N LEU A 152 -17.32 -5.96 -10.70
CA LEU A 152 -16.56 -5.50 -11.85
C LEU A 152 -15.17 -6.12 -11.85
N VAL A 153 -14.80 -6.79 -12.94
CA VAL A 153 -13.40 -7.06 -13.26
C VAL A 153 -12.95 -6.02 -14.26
N ARG A 154 -11.96 -5.22 -13.86
CA ARG A 154 -11.37 -4.18 -14.71
C ARG A 154 -10.57 -4.81 -15.85
N GLN A 155 -10.25 -3.99 -16.85
CA GLN A 155 -9.45 -4.41 -18.01
C GLN A 155 -8.06 -4.95 -17.63
N ASP A 156 -7.51 -4.51 -16.49
CA ASP A 156 -6.23 -5.01 -15.93
C ASP A 156 -6.37 -6.36 -15.19
N GLY A 157 -7.56 -6.96 -15.20
CA GLY A 157 -7.86 -8.24 -14.56
C GLY A 157 -8.11 -8.15 -13.06
N GLN A 158 -8.15 -6.95 -12.47
CA GLN A 158 -8.44 -6.80 -11.04
C GLN A 158 -9.94 -6.73 -10.75
N LEU A 159 -10.36 -7.45 -9.71
CA LEU A 159 -11.70 -7.37 -9.17
C LEU A 159 -11.88 -6.07 -8.36
N GLN A 160 -12.90 -5.29 -8.67
CA GLN A 160 -13.33 -4.18 -7.83
C GLN A 160 -13.90 -4.75 -6.53
N GLN A 161 -13.30 -4.38 -5.39
CA GLN A 161 -13.66 -4.94 -4.09
C GLN A 161 -15.10 -4.64 -3.63
N ARG A 162 -15.79 -3.69 -4.28
CA ARG A 162 -17.17 -3.34 -3.97
C ARG A 162 -18.05 -3.68 -5.17
N PRO A 163 -19.18 -4.38 -4.95
CA PRO A 163 -20.12 -4.70 -6.03
C PRO A 163 -20.73 -3.42 -6.60
N LEU A 164 -20.71 -3.26 -7.93
CA LEU A 164 -21.34 -2.14 -8.63
C LEU A 164 -22.83 -2.06 -8.36
N ALA A 165 -23.48 -3.21 -8.20
CA ALA A 165 -24.84 -3.29 -7.70
C ALA A 165 -24.99 -4.51 -6.78
N THR A 166 -25.80 -4.39 -5.75
CA THR A 166 -26.17 -5.51 -4.88
C THR A 166 -27.65 -5.43 -4.57
N THR A 167 -28.33 -6.57 -4.55
CA THR A 167 -29.71 -6.65 -4.05
C THR A 167 -29.77 -6.46 -2.53
N GLY A 168 -28.65 -6.64 -1.83
CA GLY A 168 -28.49 -6.42 -0.39
C GLY A 168 -29.23 -7.44 0.47
N LEU A 169 -28.99 -7.37 1.78
CA LEU A 169 -29.79 -8.07 2.79
C LEU A 169 -30.97 -7.17 3.19
N ARG A 170 -32.20 -7.68 3.06
CA ARG A 170 -33.46 -6.99 3.44
C ARG A 170 -33.82 -5.77 2.57
N ASP A 171 -33.89 -5.99 1.26
CA ASP A 171 -34.62 -5.13 0.32
C ASP A 171 -34.11 -3.70 0.13
N VAL A 172 -32.85 -3.40 0.44
CA VAL A 172 -32.23 -2.13 0.04
C VAL A 172 -31.23 -2.39 -1.09
N PRO A 173 -31.70 -2.43 -2.35
CA PRO A 173 -30.80 -2.52 -3.48
C PRO A 173 -29.88 -1.29 -3.47
N ARG A 174 -28.59 -1.53 -3.68
CA ARG A 174 -27.61 -0.45 -3.79
C ARG A 174 -26.97 -0.53 -5.15
N ILE A 175 -27.02 0.59 -5.87
CA ILE A 175 -26.32 0.80 -7.13
C ILE A 175 -25.26 1.85 -6.87
N GLN A 176 -24.00 1.53 -7.18
CA GLN A 176 -22.90 2.49 -7.09
C GLN A 176 -22.92 3.42 -8.31
N PRO A 177 -22.49 4.70 -8.16
CA PRO A 177 -22.42 5.65 -9.27
C PRO A 177 -21.58 5.17 -10.46
N ASP A 178 -20.56 4.34 -10.18
CA ASP A 178 -19.71 3.74 -11.22
C ASP A 178 -20.49 2.84 -12.20
N MET A 179 -21.71 2.44 -11.86
CA MET A 179 -22.59 1.64 -12.70
C MET A 179 -23.23 2.47 -13.84
N ASP A 180 -23.33 3.80 -13.70
CA ASP A 180 -24.10 4.66 -14.60
C ASP A 180 -23.66 4.52 -16.06
N LYS A 181 -22.35 4.42 -16.31
CA LYS A 181 -21.75 4.26 -17.66
C LYS A 181 -22.13 2.95 -18.37
N TYR A 182 -22.59 1.95 -17.63
CA TYR A 182 -23.09 0.69 -18.21
C TYR A 182 -24.61 0.76 -18.40
N LEU A 183 -25.31 1.56 -17.58
CA LEU A 183 -26.77 1.74 -17.66
C LEU A 183 -27.17 2.70 -18.78
N ASP A 184 -26.41 3.77 -18.97
CA ASP A 184 -26.63 4.77 -20.02
C ASP A 184 -26.20 4.29 -21.42
N GLY A 185 -25.60 3.10 -21.50
CA GLY A 185 -25.15 2.48 -22.75
C GLY A 185 -23.84 3.04 -23.29
N THR A 186 -23.13 3.91 -22.57
CA THR A 186 -21.80 4.40 -22.94
C THR A 186 -20.82 3.23 -23.08
N VAL A 187 -20.97 2.21 -22.23
CA VAL A 187 -20.25 0.95 -22.31
C VAL A 187 -21.25 -0.17 -22.61
N GLU A 188 -21.24 -0.67 -23.85
CA GLU A 188 -22.03 -1.85 -24.20
C GLU A 188 -21.44 -3.11 -23.57
N CYS A 189 -22.26 -3.87 -22.84
CA CYS A 189 -21.89 -5.18 -22.29
C CYS A 189 -22.83 -6.25 -22.84
N ARG A 190 -22.26 -7.37 -23.31
CA ARG A 190 -23.03 -8.45 -23.96
C ARG A 190 -22.65 -9.82 -23.37
N ASN A 191 -23.64 -10.71 -23.35
CA ASN A 191 -23.56 -12.12 -23.02
C ASN A 191 -24.55 -12.87 -23.96
N GLU A 192 -24.44 -14.20 -24.05
CA GLU A 192 -25.42 -15.07 -24.71
C GLU A 192 -26.87 -14.89 -24.18
N ALA A 193 -27.06 -14.52 -22.91
CA ALA A 193 -28.33 -14.32 -22.23
C ALA A 193 -28.79 -12.85 -22.15
N PHE A 194 -27.89 -11.87 -22.24
CA PHE A 194 -28.21 -10.44 -22.09
C PHE A 194 -27.55 -9.59 -23.17
N SER A 195 -28.37 -8.74 -23.81
CA SER A 195 -27.92 -7.83 -24.86
C SER A 195 -27.32 -6.52 -24.34
N SER A 196 -27.56 -6.17 -23.07
CA SER A 196 -27.06 -4.95 -22.43
C SER A 196 -27.02 -5.08 -20.90
N ALA A 197 -26.23 -4.23 -20.24
CA ALA A 197 -26.22 -4.14 -18.77
C ALA A 197 -27.54 -3.59 -18.19
N ALA A 198 -28.32 -2.84 -18.97
CA ALA A 198 -29.68 -2.45 -18.58
C ALA A 198 -30.61 -3.67 -18.43
N GLY A 199 -30.56 -4.62 -19.37
CA GLY A 199 -31.33 -5.86 -19.26
C GLY A 199 -30.92 -6.74 -18.07
N LEU A 200 -29.67 -6.63 -17.62
CA LEU A 200 -29.21 -7.27 -16.39
C LEU A 200 -29.82 -6.60 -15.14
N VAL A 201 -29.98 -5.28 -15.13
CA VAL A 201 -30.68 -4.58 -14.03
C VAL A 201 -32.15 -4.95 -14.00
N ASP A 202 -32.81 -5.06 -15.15
CA ASP A 202 -34.19 -5.53 -15.22
C ASP A 202 -34.32 -6.96 -14.66
N TYR A 203 -33.36 -7.84 -14.96
CA TYR A 203 -33.28 -9.17 -14.38
C TYR A 203 -33.08 -9.15 -12.85
N LEU A 204 -32.21 -8.27 -12.33
CA LEU A 204 -32.05 -8.09 -10.88
C LEU A 204 -33.34 -7.58 -10.22
N GLN A 205 -34.03 -6.64 -10.84
CA GLN A 205 -35.30 -6.12 -10.33
C GLN A 205 -36.37 -7.20 -10.31
N GLN A 206 -36.44 -8.02 -11.36
CA GLN A 206 -37.33 -9.18 -11.42
C GLN A 206 -36.98 -10.20 -10.35
N PHE A 207 -35.69 -10.49 -10.14
CA PHE A 207 -35.23 -11.39 -9.09
C PHE A 207 -35.65 -10.91 -7.69
N ILE A 208 -35.54 -9.62 -7.41
CA ILE A 208 -36.05 -9.02 -6.17
C ILE A 208 -37.56 -9.22 -6.07
N ALA A 209 -38.32 -8.93 -7.13
CA ALA A 209 -39.77 -9.09 -7.12
C ALA A 209 -40.21 -10.55 -6.88
N ASP A 210 -39.51 -11.51 -7.48
CA ASP A 210 -39.82 -12.94 -7.39
C ASP A 210 -39.43 -13.54 -6.03
N ASN A 211 -38.44 -12.95 -5.34
CA ASN A 211 -37.92 -13.43 -4.05
C ASN A 211 -38.28 -12.51 -2.87
N GLN A 212 -39.11 -11.49 -3.08
CA GLN A 212 -39.64 -10.67 -2.00
C GLN A 212 -40.51 -11.53 -1.08
N PRO A 213 -40.31 -11.49 0.25
CA PRO A 213 -41.19 -12.19 1.17
C PRO A 213 -42.61 -11.62 1.03
N HIS A 214 -43.57 -12.47 0.68
CA HIS A 214 -44.98 -12.11 0.72
C HIS A 214 -45.32 -11.69 2.17
N LEU A 215 -45.58 -10.40 2.36
CA LEU A 215 -46.09 -9.83 3.61
C LEU A 215 -47.51 -10.35 3.90
#